data_AF-A0A1E1XTY0-F1
#
_entry.id   AF-A0A1E1XTY0-F1
#
_cell.length_a   1.000
_cell.length_b   1.000
_cell.length_c   1.000
_cell.angle_alpha   90.00
_cell.angle_beta   90.00
_cell.angle_gamma   90.00
#
_symmetry.space_group_name_H-M   'P 1'
#
loop_
_entity.id
_entity.type
_entity.pdbx_description
1 polymer ?
#
loop_
_entity_poly.entity_id
_entity_poly.type
_entity_poly.pdbx_seq_one_letter_code
_entity_poly.pdbx_strand_id
1 'polypeptide(L)'
;MILATLFLLSFGLCAAKTQPKIRKQDPNVTYHNALTVVQSKKNLHLLWYPDALRYWLEECLVSKFLNKTFHGANRTLDTNFKEGKNSMESGPHQQTKGKIAVKVRNGTSFPYLEVVKIEGVVSSFLAGHRNVLFATKNCFVLEIFYRVNGVTCSL
;
A
#
# COMPACT_ATOMS: atom_id res chain seq x y z
N MET A 1 23.18 -14.55 47.09
CA MET A 1 23.26 -14.75 45.64
C MET A 1 21.90 -15.14 45.12
N ILE A 2 21.08 -14.18 44.68
CA ILE A 2 19.83 -14.43 43.95
C ILE A 2 19.85 -13.43 42.79
N LEU A 3 20.51 -13.82 41.70
CA LEU A 3 20.57 -13.06 40.46
C LEU A 3 20.16 -14.01 39.32
N ALA A 4 18.89 -14.41 39.34
CA ALA A 4 18.30 -15.22 38.29
C ALA A 4 17.35 -14.33 37.48
N THR A 5 17.94 -13.62 36.53
CA THR A 5 17.48 -13.59 35.12
C THR A 5 15.97 -13.73 34.91
N LEU A 6 15.21 -12.65 35.15
CA LEU A 6 13.97 -12.43 34.43
C LEU A 6 14.35 -11.75 33.11
N PHE A 7 14.82 -12.57 32.16
CA PHE A 7 14.79 -12.21 30.75
C PHE A 7 13.30 -12.03 30.40
N LEU A 8 12.83 -10.78 30.49
CA LEU A 8 11.64 -10.32 29.81
C LEU A 8 11.92 -10.45 28.30
N LEU A 9 11.81 -11.67 27.80
CA LEU A 9 11.61 -11.96 26.39
C LEU A 9 10.26 -11.34 26.03
N SER A 10 10.29 -10.05 25.73
CA SER A 10 9.25 -9.35 25.00
C SER A 10 9.22 -9.94 23.58
N PHE A 11 8.65 -11.14 23.48
CA PHE A 11 8.09 -11.60 22.23
C PHE A 11 6.99 -10.61 21.88
N GLY A 12 7.32 -9.65 21.02
CA GLY A 12 6.35 -8.83 20.32
C GLY A 12 5.45 -9.77 19.52
N LEU A 13 4.41 -10.29 20.17
CA LEU A 13 3.28 -10.95 19.54
C LEU A 13 2.63 -9.89 18.65
N CYS A 14 3.07 -9.80 17.39
CA CYS A 14 2.33 -9.08 16.37
C CYS A 14 1.00 -9.86 16.29
N ALA A 15 -0.04 -9.34 16.96
CA ALA A 15 -1.27 -10.04 17.26
C ALA A 15 -1.83 -10.62 15.96
N ALA A 16 -1.85 -11.95 15.86
CA ALA A 16 -2.42 -12.66 14.73
C ALA A 16 -3.95 -12.54 14.76
N LYS A 17 -4.47 -11.35 14.47
CA LYS A 17 -5.87 -11.13 14.17
C LYS A 17 -6.14 -11.93 12.90
N THR A 18 -7.06 -12.89 12.95
CA THR A 18 -7.36 -13.84 11.88
C THR A 18 -7.51 -13.11 10.55
N GLN A 19 -6.45 -13.10 9.74
CA GLN A 19 -6.49 -12.43 8.45
C GLN A 19 -7.31 -13.31 7.50
N PRO A 20 -8.13 -12.70 6.61
CA PRO A 20 -8.71 -13.45 5.52
C PRO A 20 -7.57 -14.11 4.75
N LYS A 21 -7.52 -15.44 4.76
CA LYS A 21 -6.45 -16.20 4.11
C LYS A 21 -6.54 -15.94 2.62
N ILE A 22 -5.67 -15.07 2.09
CA ILE A 22 -5.60 -14.79 0.67
C ILE A 22 -5.35 -16.11 -0.05
N ARG A 23 -6.28 -16.51 -0.91
CA ARG A 23 -6.14 -17.76 -1.67
C ARG A 23 -4.90 -17.64 -2.55
N LYS A 24 -4.00 -18.63 -2.46
CA LYS A 24 -2.85 -18.73 -3.35
C LYS A 24 -3.33 -18.67 -4.80
N GLN A 25 -2.79 -17.72 -5.54
CA GLN A 25 -3.05 -17.51 -6.96
C GLN A 25 -1.74 -17.70 -7.73
N ASP A 26 -1.85 -18.24 -8.94
CA ASP A 26 -0.71 -18.36 -9.84
C ASP A 26 -0.06 -16.98 -10.09
N PRO A 27 1.26 -16.82 -9.91
CA PRO A 27 1.93 -15.53 -10.03
C PRO A 27 1.75 -14.85 -11.40
N ASN A 28 1.68 -15.63 -12.48
CA ASN A 28 1.49 -15.08 -13.82
C ASN A 28 0.05 -14.59 -14.02
N VAL A 29 -0.93 -15.32 -13.51
CA VAL A 29 -2.33 -14.85 -13.47
C VAL A 29 -2.45 -13.57 -12.64
N THR A 30 -1.81 -13.52 -11.47
CA THR A 30 -1.77 -12.31 -10.63
C THR A 30 -1.14 -11.14 -11.37
N TYR A 31 -0.03 -11.37 -12.08
CA TYR A 31 0.65 -10.35 -12.89
C TYR A 31 -0.28 -9.75 -13.96
N HIS A 32 -0.89 -10.59 -14.79
CA HIS A 32 -1.75 -10.14 -15.88
C HIS A 32 -3.00 -9.40 -15.37
N ASN A 33 -3.58 -9.86 -14.27
CA ASN A 33 -4.71 -9.21 -13.63
C ASN A 33 -4.31 -7.85 -13.04
N ALA A 34 -3.19 -7.77 -12.32
CA ALA A 34 -2.67 -6.53 -11.76
C ALA A 34 -2.36 -5.51 -12.86
N LEU A 35 -1.71 -5.94 -13.95
CA LEU A 35 -1.43 -5.10 -15.11
C LEU A 35 -2.72 -4.56 -15.74
N THR A 36 -3.74 -5.41 -15.86
CA THR A 36 -5.06 -5.01 -16.38
C THR A 36 -5.69 -3.92 -15.51
N VAL A 37 -5.64 -4.07 -14.18
CA VAL A 37 -6.21 -3.07 -13.25
C VAL A 37 -5.42 -1.77 -13.29
N VAL A 38 -4.08 -1.82 -13.25
CA VAL A 38 -3.21 -0.63 -13.31
C VAL A 38 -3.43 0.14 -14.62
N GLN A 39 -3.61 -0.55 -15.73
CA GLN A 39 -3.85 0.02 -17.06
C GLN A 39 -5.31 0.43 -17.30
N SER A 40 -6.21 0.14 -16.38
CA SER A 40 -7.61 0.51 -16.51
C SER A 40 -7.78 2.03 -16.53
N LYS A 41 -8.63 2.52 -17.43
CA LYS A 41 -9.06 3.93 -17.48
C LYS A 41 -9.90 4.34 -16.26
N LYS A 42 -10.42 3.37 -15.50
CA LYS A 42 -11.19 3.62 -14.28
C LYS A 42 -10.28 4.18 -13.18
N ASN A 43 -10.86 4.94 -12.26
CA ASN A 43 -10.18 5.36 -11.05
C ASN A 43 -9.95 4.15 -10.14
N LEU A 44 -8.76 4.10 -9.53
CA LEU A 44 -8.45 3.11 -8.50
C LEU A 44 -8.64 3.77 -7.15
N HIS A 45 -9.37 3.11 -6.26
CA HIS A 45 -9.66 3.59 -4.92
C HIS A 45 -9.04 2.62 -3.91
N LEU A 46 -8.43 3.16 -2.86
CA LEU A 46 -8.08 2.37 -1.70
C LEU A 46 -9.38 1.98 -0.98
N LEU A 47 -9.75 0.70 -1.04
CA LEU A 47 -11.01 0.21 -0.48
C LEU A 47 -10.90 -0.17 1.00
N TRP A 48 -9.73 -0.70 1.39
CA TRP A 48 -9.52 -1.20 2.74
C TRP A 48 -8.04 -1.17 3.08
N TYR A 49 -7.74 -0.89 4.34
CA TYR A 49 -6.42 -1.00 4.94
C TYR A 49 -6.59 -1.33 6.44
N PRO A 50 -5.63 -2.01 7.08
CA PRO A 50 -5.70 -2.31 8.51
C PRO A 50 -5.61 -1.03 9.36
N ASP A 51 -6.26 -1.02 10.53
CA ASP A 51 -6.28 0.11 11.46
C ASP A 51 -4.88 0.63 11.85
N ALA A 52 -3.89 -0.27 11.88
CA ALA A 52 -2.48 0.07 12.16
C ALA A 52 -1.90 1.09 11.17
N LEU A 53 -2.46 1.19 9.96
CA LEU A 53 -2.02 2.12 8.93
C LEU A 53 -2.82 3.43 8.93
N ARG A 54 -3.81 3.60 9.82
CA ARG A 54 -4.68 4.79 9.83
C ARG A 54 -3.92 6.10 10.04
N TYR A 55 -2.78 6.07 10.73
CA TYR A 55 -1.93 7.24 10.92
C TYR A 55 -1.00 7.53 9.74
N TRP A 56 -0.82 6.57 8.83
CA TRP A 56 0.14 6.64 7.71
C TRP A 56 -0.53 6.78 6.35
N LEU A 57 -1.78 6.30 6.24
CA LEU A 57 -2.59 6.36 5.04
C LEU A 57 -3.68 7.40 5.19
N GLU A 58 -3.69 8.34 4.26
CA GLU A 58 -4.75 9.33 4.12
C GLU A 58 -6.05 8.65 3.69
N GLU A 59 -7.17 9.10 4.25
CA GLU A 59 -8.49 8.65 3.84
C GLU A 59 -8.75 9.05 2.38
N CYS A 60 -9.57 8.26 1.68
CA CYS A 60 -10.00 8.57 0.30
C CYS A 60 -8.85 8.70 -0.72
N LEU A 61 -7.82 7.85 -0.63
CA LEU A 61 -6.78 7.75 -1.66
C LEU A 61 -7.37 7.31 -3.01
N VAL A 62 -7.22 8.15 -4.03
CA VAL A 62 -7.69 7.90 -5.39
C VAL A 62 -6.55 8.04 -6.39
N SER A 63 -6.44 7.08 -7.31
CA SER A 63 -5.53 7.14 -8.43
C SER A 63 -6.26 7.23 -9.76
N LYS A 64 -6.05 8.33 -10.50
CA LYS A 64 -6.71 8.60 -11.79
C LYS A 64 -5.77 8.26 -12.94
N PHE A 65 -6.30 7.63 -13.98
CA PHE A 65 -5.51 7.22 -15.14
C PHE A 65 -5.07 8.44 -15.96
N LEU A 66 -3.81 8.45 -16.42
CA LEU A 66 -3.32 9.45 -17.38
C LEU A 66 -3.05 8.81 -18.73
N ASN A 67 -2.13 7.83 -18.76
CA ASN A 67 -1.81 7.08 -19.98
C ASN A 67 -1.26 5.69 -19.64
N LYS A 68 -1.33 4.80 -20.62
CA LYS A 68 -0.84 3.42 -20.53
C LYS A 68 0.63 3.38 -20.92
N THR A 69 1.41 2.56 -20.23
CA THR A 69 2.78 2.19 -20.60
C THR A 69 2.84 0.69 -20.87
N PHE A 70 3.94 0.21 -21.47
CA PHE A 70 4.07 -1.21 -21.81
C PHE A 70 3.92 -2.13 -20.58
N HIS A 71 4.52 -1.75 -19.46
CA HIS A 71 4.50 -2.52 -18.20
C HIS A 71 3.64 -1.91 -17.11
N GLY A 72 2.73 -0.99 -17.42
CA GLY A 72 1.93 -0.34 -16.39
C GLY A 72 1.18 0.89 -16.89
N ALA A 73 1.11 1.94 -16.07
CA ALA A 73 0.44 3.19 -16.42
C ALA A 73 1.04 4.37 -15.67
N ASN A 74 1.00 5.55 -16.31
CA ASN A 74 1.12 6.81 -15.58
C ASN A 74 -0.25 7.19 -15.04
N ARG A 75 -0.30 7.60 -13.77
CA ARG A 75 -1.52 7.92 -13.05
C ARG A 75 -1.29 9.14 -12.16
N THR A 76 -2.34 9.79 -11.71
CA THR A 76 -2.26 10.69 -10.56
C THR A 76 -2.47 9.89 -9.27
N LEU A 77 -2.05 10.47 -8.17
CA LEU A 77 -2.39 10.05 -6.82
C LEU A 77 -2.90 11.29 -6.07
N ASP A 78 -4.08 11.17 -5.49
CA ASP A 78 -4.83 12.28 -4.89
C ASP A 78 -5.52 11.78 -3.61
N THR A 79 -5.60 12.63 -2.59
CA THR A 79 -6.28 12.34 -1.33
C THR A 79 -7.33 13.41 -1.08
N ASN A 80 -8.60 13.01 -1.11
CA ASN A 80 -9.69 13.91 -0.80
C ASN A 80 -9.89 13.97 0.71
N PHE A 81 -9.32 14.97 1.38
CA PHE A 81 -9.84 15.35 2.70
C PHE A 81 -11.25 15.94 2.51
N LYS A 82 -12.21 15.49 3.30
CA LYS A 82 -13.38 16.33 3.58
C LYS A 82 -12.85 17.49 4.43
N GLU A 83 -12.91 18.71 3.91
CA GLU A 83 -12.79 19.93 4.71
C GLU A 83 -13.95 19.96 5.72
N GLY A 84 -13.76 19.27 6.84
CA GLY A 84 -14.64 19.32 8.00
C GLY A 84 -14.25 20.51 8.84
N LYS A 85 -15.18 21.46 8.98
CA LYS A 85 -15.17 22.62 9.89
C LYS A 85 -14.40 22.29 11.18
N ASN A 86 -13.39 23.11 11.49
CA ASN A 86 -12.39 23.00 12.58
C ASN A 86 -10.98 22.59 12.09
N SER A 87 -10.48 23.30 11.08
CA SER A 87 -9.07 23.37 10.73
C SER A 87 -8.27 24.11 11.80
N MET A 88 -8.15 23.51 12.99
CA MET A 88 -7.19 23.89 14.03
C MET A 88 -6.37 22.69 14.52
N GLU A 89 -6.35 21.61 13.75
CA GLU A 89 -5.37 20.53 13.89
C GLU A 89 -4.68 20.31 12.55
N SER A 90 -3.70 21.16 12.29
CA SER A 90 -2.66 20.91 11.29
C SER A 90 -1.81 19.73 11.76
N GLY A 91 -2.36 18.52 11.70
CA GLY A 91 -1.55 17.30 11.71
C GLY A 91 -0.62 17.32 10.48
N PRO A 92 0.54 16.63 10.51
CA PRO A 92 1.55 16.69 9.44
C PRO A 92 1.13 16.01 8.12
N HIS A 93 -0.17 15.78 7.91
CA HIS A 93 -0.73 15.13 6.72
C HIS A 93 -0.75 16.11 5.55
N GLN A 94 0.41 16.30 4.93
CA GLN A 94 0.53 16.98 3.63
C GLN A 94 -0.35 16.25 2.61
N GLN A 95 -1.31 16.95 2.02
CA GLN A 95 -2.16 16.43 0.95
C GLN A 95 -1.31 15.73 -0.12
N THR A 96 -1.51 14.44 -0.31
CA THR A 96 -0.89 13.71 -1.41
C THR A 96 -1.55 14.13 -2.71
N LYS A 97 -0.83 14.90 -3.52
CA LYS A 97 -1.24 15.27 -4.88
C LYS A 97 -0.04 15.24 -5.81
N GLY A 98 0.01 14.22 -6.66
CA GLY A 98 1.15 14.04 -7.55
C GLY A 98 0.88 13.14 -8.75
N LYS A 99 1.82 13.17 -9.70
CA LYS A 99 1.86 12.23 -10.82
C LYS A 99 2.83 11.10 -10.47
N ILE A 100 2.40 9.87 -10.73
CA ILE A 100 3.15 8.66 -10.46
C ILE A 100 3.19 7.77 -11.70
N ALA A 101 4.29 7.04 -11.87
CA ALA A 101 4.36 5.89 -12.75
C ALA A 101 4.16 4.63 -11.89
N VAL A 102 3.18 3.81 -12.25
CA VAL A 102 2.97 2.50 -11.62
C VAL A 102 3.38 1.44 -12.63
N LYS A 103 4.44 0.69 -12.33
CA LYS A 103 4.91 -0.43 -13.16
C LYS A 103 4.59 -1.74 -12.47
N VAL A 104 4.10 -2.71 -13.23
CA VAL A 104 3.91 -4.09 -12.78
C VAL A 104 5.06 -4.92 -13.31
N ARG A 105 5.74 -5.63 -12.41
CA ARG A 105 6.88 -6.48 -12.74
C ARG A 105 6.62 -7.91 -12.29
N ASN A 106 7.17 -8.85 -13.04
CA ASN A 106 7.26 -10.23 -12.59
C ASN A 106 8.36 -10.33 -11.52
N GLY A 107 8.04 -10.97 -10.41
CA GLY A 107 9.02 -11.38 -9.41
C GLY A 107 9.11 -12.90 -9.35
N THR A 108 10.14 -13.40 -8.65
CA THR A 108 10.40 -14.84 -8.51
C THR A 108 9.31 -15.57 -7.73
N SER A 109 8.82 -14.96 -6.64
CA SER A 109 7.76 -15.54 -5.81
C SER A 109 6.40 -14.88 -6.02
N PHE A 110 6.39 -13.55 -6.23
CA PHE A 110 5.19 -12.76 -6.44
C PHE A 110 5.46 -11.65 -7.47
N PRO A 111 4.50 -11.30 -8.34
CA PRO A 111 4.59 -10.05 -9.07
C PRO A 111 4.51 -8.87 -8.09
N TYR A 112 5.01 -7.72 -8.52
CA TYR A 112 5.07 -6.54 -7.67
C TYR A 112 4.81 -5.26 -8.44
N LEU A 113 4.34 -4.24 -7.72
CA LEU A 113 4.24 -2.88 -8.19
C LEU A 113 5.49 -2.09 -7.81
N GLU A 114 5.99 -1.31 -8.76
CA GLU A 114 6.97 -0.26 -8.53
C GLU A 114 6.27 1.08 -8.77
N VAL A 115 6.06 1.84 -7.69
CA VAL A 115 5.44 3.16 -7.74
C VAL A 115 6.54 4.22 -7.69
N VAL A 116 6.71 4.94 -8.80
CA VAL A 116 7.73 5.98 -8.97
C VAL A 116 7.05 7.33 -9.02
N LYS A 117 7.49 8.26 -8.16
CA LYS A 117 7.06 9.65 -8.21
C LYS A 117 7.62 10.33 -9.46
N ILE A 118 6.75 10.99 -10.22
CA ILE A 118 7.13 11.83 -11.36
C ILE A 118 7.12 13.30 -10.93
N GLU A 119 6.03 13.74 -10.31
CA GLU A 119 5.79 15.16 -9.97
C GLU A 119 4.90 15.28 -8.72
N GLY A 120 4.92 16.44 -8.06
CA GLY A 120 4.02 16.80 -6.97
C GLY A 120 4.47 16.32 -5.60
N VAL A 121 3.53 16.18 -4.67
CA VAL A 121 3.78 15.65 -3.32
C VAL A 121 3.18 14.26 -3.23
N VAL A 122 4.03 13.26 -2.99
CA VAL A 122 3.65 11.85 -2.85
C VAL A 122 4.38 11.31 -1.65
N SER A 123 3.63 10.79 -0.67
CA SER A 123 4.20 10.16 0.51
C SER A 123 5.16 9.03 0.12
N SER A 124 6.32 8.96 0.78
CA SER A 124 7.28 7.88 0.61
C SER A 124 6.68 6.52 0.97
N PHE A 125 5.66 6.50 1.84
CA PHE A 125 4.90 5.30 2.18
C PHE A 125 4.09 4.73 1.00
N LEU A 126 3.69 5.58 0.05
CA LEU A 126 2.94 5.17 -1.15
C LEU A 126 3.85 4.87 -2.34
N ALA A 127 5.11 5.31 -2.28
CA ALA A 127 6.12 5.06 -3.29
C ALA A 127 6.92 3.77 -3.01
N GLY A 128 7.57 3.26 -4.05
CA GLY A 128 8.49 2.12 -3.98
C GLY A 128 7.85 0.78 -4.35
N HIS A 129 8.48 -0.29 -3.87
CA HIS A 129 8.15 -1.68 -4.20
C HIS A 129 7.05 -2.24 -3.29
N ARG A 130 5.98 -2.81 -3.86
CA ARG A 130 4.93 -3.51 -3.12
C ARG A 130 4.56 -4.81 -3.81
N ASN A 131 4.61 -5.94 -3.09
CA ASN A 131 4.22 -7.22 -3.66
C ASN A 131 2.71 -7.23 -3.91
N VAL A 132 2.29 -7.85 -5.01
CA VAL A 132 0.88 -8.08 -5.31
C VAL A 132 0.54 -9.48 -4.84
N LEU A 133 -0.17 -9.57 -3.72
CA LEU A 133 -0.53 -10.85 -3.10
C LEU A 133 -1.66 -11.55 -3.85
N PHE A 134 -2.55 -10.78 -4.47
CA PHE A 134 -3.71 -11.28 -5.21
C PHE A 134 -4.23 -10.23 -6.20
N ALA A 135 -4.76 -10.65 -7.34
CA ALA A 135 -5.39 -9.75 -8.29
C ALA A 135 -6.54 -10.40 -9.06
N THR A 136 -7.60 -9.63 -9.26
CA THR A 136 -8.67 -9.89 -10.22
C THR A 136 -8.57 -8.86 -11.36
N LYS A 137 -9.47 -8.96 -12.35
CA LYS A 137 -9.56 -7.96 -13.42
C LYS A 137 -10.04 -6.57 -12.94
N ASN A 138 -10.49 -6.44 -11.69
CA ASN A 138 -11.08 -5.20 -11.14
C ASN A 138 -10.36 -4.65 -9.91
N CYS A 139 -9.61 -5.47 -9.17
CA CYS A 139 -8.92 -5.06 -7.95
C CYS A 139 -7.66 -5.91 -7.71
N PHE A 140 -6.77 -5.42 -6.86
CA PHE A 140 -5.62 -6.18 -6.38
C PHE A 140 -5.36 -5.88 -4.90
N VAL A 141 -4.64 -6.78 -4.25
CA VAL A 141 -4.21 -6.66 -2.85
C VAL A 141 -2.69 -6.49 -2.85
N LEU A 142 -2.22 -5.47 -2.14
CA LEU A 142 -0.81 -5.19 -1.96
C LEU A 142 -0.36 -5.63 -0.58
N GLU A 143 0.85 -6.18 -0.51
CA GLU A 143 1.57 -6.33 0.74
C GLU A 143 2.09 -4.98 1.19
N ILE A 144 1.92 -4.68 2.47
CA ILE A 144 2.44 -3.46 3.08
C ILE A 144 3.35 -3.81 4.24
N PHE A 145 4.55 -3.23 4.23
CA PHE A 145 5.50 -3.27 5.34
C PHE A 145 5.37 -1.99 6.16
N TYR A 146 5.18 -2.14 7.47
CA TYR A 146 5.15 -1.01 8.39
C TYR A 146 5.92 -1.33 9.67
N ARG A 147 6.42 -0.29 10.33
CA ARG A 147 7.16 -0.43 11.59
C ARG A 147 6.31 0.00 12.77
N VAL A 148 6.21 -0.86 13.77
CA VAL A 148 5.59 -0.56 15.07
C VAL A 148 6.65 -0.79 16.13
N ASN A 149 7.02 0.26 16.88
CA ASN A 149 8.00 0.19 17.96
C ASN A 149 9.35 -0.47 17.56
N GLY A 150 9.83 -0.18 16.34
CA GLY A 150 11.07 -0.74 15.81
C GLY A 150 10.96 -2.14 15.18
N VAL A 151 9.81 -2.80 15.31
CA VAL A 151 9.54 -4.11 14.68
C VAL A 151 8.89 -3.90 13.32
N THR A 152 9.41 -4.56 12.28
CA THR A 152 8.79 -4.55 10.94
C THR A 152 7.74 -5.65 10.88
N CYS A 153 6.47 -5.30 10.69
CA CYS A 153 5.40 -6.25 10.40
C CYS A 153 4.99 -6.11 8.92
N SER A 154 4.55 -7.22 8.30
CA SER A 154 3.95 -7.25 6.97
C SER A 154 2.50 -7.70 7.04
N LEU A 155 1.68 -7.21 6.12
CA LEU A 155 0.27 -7.56 5.99
C LEU A 155 -0.11 -7.66 4.52
#